data_AF-A0AAD9DIR0-F1
#
_entry.id   AF-A0AAD9DIR0-F1
#
_cell.length_a   1.000
_cell.length_b   1.000
_cell.length_c   1.000
_cell.angle_alpha   90.00
_cell.angle_beta   90.00
_cell.angle_gamma   90.00
#
_symmetry.space_group_name_H-M   'P 1'
#
loop_
_entity.id
_entity.type
_entity.pdbx_description
1 polymer ?
#
loop_
_entity_poly.entity_id
_entity_poly.type
_entity_poly.pdbx_seq_one_letter_code
_entity_poly.pdbx_strand_id
1 'polypeptide(L)'
;MIARWCYLFIALLLPGASAFSTPPKSGIVRSFHKKASTTSQVHETILRSLAPHHEEALCDDIKEEEEDQIRQILVGKHKWLGGAISDSGTIYGIPSHSNYVICLSPSTTQDDDNESDSDSSYQINMLRLPSYITNNAKRDGGKHKDHHFKWLRGIISNESLYGIPAWSKDGVLKVNIHEWSKWREANPSRRIIDGDDDLSNTLVTTIPFPDADDEQQKHYRWAWHGAALNTNSTAIYCIPSNAQHVLKVDLETSTTSYLSIPPLPHMEPAHHSKLLSGSNKWYGGILGNDNCVYGIPYAAGSVLCIDANTDEVSLLGDFGWNKYNFHGGIKSSKGAIYAFPAHADKVLKIDTTITNGDDGEKLSLLSIQRAPYDNDPVTRYKWLGGSIGKDGNIFGMPSDASSVLHINVMNDVVTTFGCIEDSDPDRVNADGSKYIEKNKFQGGVLGRDGFIYALPSNAKGILRIDTRPVSDKEGGSIFLDKNRVSCIGSLEQKTDKYQGGFAVKSGEIIAIPENCNSVLKVLPPCLDDADTCIEEGLADGGVEISTLY
;
A
#
# COMPACT_ATOMS: atom_id res chain seq x y z
N MET A 1 13.59 -9.52 19.07
CA MET A 1 14.04 -8.39 18.22
C MET A 1 13.90 -8.75 16.73
N ILE A 2 12.76 -9.37 16.36
CA ILE A 2 12.57 -10.16 15.14
C ILE A 2 11.21 -9.78 14.53
N ALA A 3 11.16 -9.62 13.21
CA ALA A 3 9.97 -9.48 12.36
C ALA A 3 9.12 -8.22 12.59
N ARG A 4 9.64 -7.10 12.10
CA ARG A 4 8.87 -5.96 11.58
C ARG A 4 9.50 -5.65 10.20
N TRP A 5 9.00 -4.72 9.40
CA TRP A 5 9.68 -4.16 8.20
C TRP A 5 9.22 -4.68 6.80
N CYS A 6 8.10 -4.04 6.43
CA CYS A 6 7.55 -3.46 5.19
C CYS A 6 7.12 -4.14 3.88
N TYR A 7 6.45 -3.31 3.07
CA TYR A 7 5.10 -3.49 2.54
C TYR A 7 5.06 -2.97 1.07
N LEU A 8 5.31 -3.82 0.06
CA LEU A 8 5.18 -3.49 -1.38
C LEU A 8 3.73 -3.56 -1.93
N PHE A 9 3.32 -2.60 -2.78
CA PHE A 9 2.06 -2.61 -3.55
C PHE A 9 2.32 -2.61 -5.06
N ILE A 10 1.46 -3.31 -5.81
CA ILE A 10 1.42 -3.34 -7.27
C ILE A 10 0.42 -2.27 -7.72
N ALA A 11 0.88 -1.27 -8.47
CA ALA A 11 -0.02 -0.41 -9.25
C ALA A 11 -0.42 -1.18 -10.52
N LEU A 12 -1.72 -1.52 -10.65
CA LEU A 12 -2.28 -2.04 -11.89
C LEU A 12 -2.53 -0.88 -12.86
N LEU A 13 -1.85 -0.90 -14.01
CA LEU A 13 -2.18 -0.06 -15.16
C LEU A 13 -3.27 -0.78 -15.98
N LEU A 14 -4.47 -0.21 -16.08
CA LEU A 14 -5.48 -0.63 -17.06
C LEU A 14 -5.22 0.07 -18.41
N PRO A 15 -5.26 -0.63 -19.57
CA PRO A 15 -5.24 0.02 -20.88
C PRO A 15 -6.61 0.61 -21.23
N GLY A 16 -6.61 1.80 -21.83
CA GLY A 16 -7.79 2.61 -22.12
C GLY A 16 -8.73 2.06 -23.19
N ALA A 17 -10.01 2.37 -23.03
CA ALA A 17 -11.03 2.23 -24.06
C ALA A 17 -11.21 3.59 -24.78
N SER A 18 -11.29 3.53 -26.11
CA SER A 18 -11.59 4.68 -26.97
C SER A 18 -12.98 4.53 -27.61
N ALA A 19 -13.49 5.69 -28.04
CA ALA A 19 -14.55 5.94 -29.02
C ALA A 19 -16.00 6.12 -28.53
N PHE A 20 -16.35 7.41 -28.50
CA PHE A 20 -17.65 8.06 -28.53
C PHE A 20 -18.73 7.38 -29.40
N SER A 21 -19.97 7.39 -28.92
CA SER A 21 -21.15 7.51 -29.79
C SER A 21 -22.17 8.51 -29.20
N THR A 22 -22.69 9.35 -30.09
CA THR A 22 -23.57 10.50 -29.86
C THR A 22 -25.01 10.12 -29.45
N PRO A 23 -25.73 10.95 -28.66
CA PRO A 23 -27.17 10.76 -28.43
C PRO A 23 -28.04 11.55 -29.44
N PRO A 24 -29.25 11.08 -29.80
CA PRO A 24 -30.22 11.91 -30.51
C PRO A 24 -31.17 12.65 -29.55
N LYS A 25 -31.75 13.71 -30.11
CA LYS A 25 -32.42 14.84 -29.48
C LYS A 25 -33.90 14.61 -29.14
N SER A 26 -34.34 15.36 -28.11
CA SER A 26 -35.57 16.15 -27.97
C SER A 26 -36.96 15.54 -28.20
N GLY A 27 -37.81 15.69 -27.18
CA GLY A 27 -39.27 15.66 -27.30
C GLY A 27 -39.92 16.61 -26.27
N ILE A 28 -40.50 17.71 -26.76
CA ILE A 28 -41.32 18.71 -26.07
C ILE A 28 -42.73 18.15 -25.85
N VAL A 29 -43.35 18.26 -24.66
CA VAL A 29 -44.81 18.59 -24.51
C VAL A 29 -45.14 19.21 -23.13
N ARG A 30 -45.48 20.51 -23.19
CA ARG A 30 -46.58 21.30 -22.60
C ARG A 30 -47.06 21.14 -21.13
N SER A 31 -47.24 22.33 -20.56
CA SER A 31 -47.88 22.71 -19.31
C SER A 31 -49.40 22.45 -19.27
N PHE A 32 -49.92 22.33 -18.04
CA PHE A 32 -51.28 22.75 -17.69
C PHE A 32 -51.31 23.37 -16.29
N HIS A 33 -51.76 24.62 -16.20
CA HIS A 33 -52.20 25.28 -14.98
C HIS A 33 -53.66 24.93 -14.70
N LYS A 34 -54.00 24.72 -13.42
CA LYS A 34 -55.35 24.99 -12.89
C LYS A 34 -55.25 25.54 -11.46
N LYS A 35 -55.97 26.64 -11.24
CA LYS A 35 -56.08 27.43 -10.01
C LYS A 35 -57.35 27.06 -9.22
N ALA A 36 -57.34 27.49 -7.94
CA ALA A 36 -58.45 27.80 -7.01
C ALA A 36 -58.92 26.66 -6.08
N SER A 37 -59.20 26.85 -4.77
CA SER A 37 -59.23 28.04 -3.88
C SER A 37 -59.30 27.66 -2.37
N THR A 38 -58.78 28.56 -1.49
CA THR A 38 -59.27 29.01 -0.14
C THR A 38 -59.70 27.97 0.93
N THR A 39 -59.34 28.01 2.22
CA THR A 39 -59.23 29.10 3.24
C THR A 39 -58.51 28.46 4.47
N SER A 40 -57.53 29.05 5.16
CA SER A 40 -57.76 29.90 6.34
C SER A 40 -56.43 30.49 6.82
N GLN A 41 -56.38 31.82 6.90
CA GLN A 41 -55.42 32.57 7.71
C GLN A 41 -55.63 32.24 9.19
N VAL A 42 -54.55 32.12 9.97
CA VAL A 42 -54.15 33.00 11.09
C VAL A 42 -52.94 32.32 11.78
N HIS A 43 -51.72 32.74 11.44
CA HIS A 43 -50.53 32.81 12.32
C HIS A 43 -49.27 33.03 11.45
N GLU A 44 -49.10 34.24 10.93
CA GLU A 44 -47.83 34.62 10.27
C GLU A 44 -47.51 36.08 10.60
N THR A 45 -46.97 36.31 11.79
CA THR A 45 -46.07 37.43 12.11
C THR A 45 -45.36 37.03 13.40
N ILE A 46 -44.03 37.13 13.43
CA ILE A 46 -43.10 36.59 14.45
C ILE A 46 -42.72 35.12 14.21
N LEU A 47 -41.90 34.83 13.18
CA LEU A 47 -40.94 33.71 13.13
C LEU A 47 -40.12 33.80 11.81
N ARG A 48 -39.45 34.93 11.55
CA ARG A 48 -38.60 35.08 10.35
C ARG A 48 -37.31 35.90 10.55
N SER A 49 -36.70 35.89 11.73
CA SER A 49 -35.40 36.58 11.90
C SER A 49 -34.39 35.96 12.86
N LEU A 50 -34.45 34.66 13.18
CA LEU A 50 -33.49 34.03 14.12
C LEU A 50 -32.95 32.64 13.70
N ALA A 51 -33.15 32.21 12.45
CA ALA A 51 -32.86 30.83 12.05
C ALA A 51 -31.59 30.52 11.20
N PRO A 52 -30.84 31.47 10.60
CA PRO A 52 -29.61 31.08 9.88
C PRO A 52 -28.43 30.79 10.82
N HIS A 53 -28.22 31.65 11.82
CA HIS A 53 -27.01 31.61 12.65
C HIS A 53 -26.97 30.46 13.67
N HIS A 54 -28.12 29.89 14.02
CA HIS A 54 -28.17 28.82 15.03
C HIS A 54 -27.94 27.44 14.39
N GLU A 55 -28.40 27.21 13.15
CA GLU A 55 -28.14 25.97 12.40
C GLU A 55 -26.70 25.91 11.86
N GLU A 56 -26.13 27.04 11.42
CA GLU A 56 -24.72 27.14 11.04
C GLU A 56 -23.79 26.85 12.24
N ALA A 57 -24.05 27.46 13.40
CA ALA A 57 -23.27 27.21 14.61
C ALA A 57 -23.35 25.75 15.08
N LEU A 58 -24.55 25.13 15.04
CA LEU A 58 -24.73 23.70 15.35
C LEU A 58 -24.00 22.79 14.36
N CYS A 59 -23.94 23.16 13.08
CA CYS A 59 -23.22 22.42 12.04
C CYS A 59 -21.70 22.51 12.24
N ASP A 60 -21.20 23.68 12.64
CA ASP A 60 -19.78 23.90 12.90
C ASP A 60 -19.33 23.22 14.21
N ASP A 61 -20.16 23.22 15.25
CA ASP A 61 -19.91 22.47 16.51
C ASP A 61 -19.78 20.95 16.25
N ILE A 62 -20.64 20.38 15.39
CA ILE A 62 -20.59 18.94 15.02
C ILE A 62 -19.33 18.61 14.21
N LYS A 63 -18.90 19.50 13.31
CA LYS A 63 -17.67 19.30 12.53
C LYS A 63 -16.43 19.34 13.42
N GLU A 64 -16.37 20.29 14.36
CA GLU A 64 -15.26 20.40 15.31
C GLU A 64 -15.16 19.14 16.21
N GLU A 65 -16.31 18.60 16.65
CA GLU A 65 -16.35 17.36 17.42
C GLU A 65 -15.84 16.14 16.60
N GLU A 66 -16.29 15.98 15.35
CA GLU A 66 -15.78 14.90 14.48
C GLU A 66 -14.28 15.05 14.17
N GLU A 67 -13.80 16.27 13.95
CA GLU A 67 -12.36 16.51 13.74
C GLU A 67 -11.53 16.10 14.96
N ASP A 68 -11.96 16.48 16.16
CA ASP A 68 -11.28 16.09 17.39
C ASP A 68 -11.33 14.57 17.63
N GLN A 69 -12.44 13.92 17.28
CA GLN A 69 -12.52 12.46 17.29
C GLN A 69 -11.54 11.82 16.31
N ILE A 70 -11.44 12.32 15.07
CA ILE A 70 -10.47 11.83 14.07
C ILE A 70 -9.04 11.99 14.58
N ARG A 71 -8.69 13.15 15.12
CA ARG A 71 -7.36 13.42 15.70
C ARG A 71 -7.03 12.41 16.79
N GLN A 72 -7.99 12.11 17.67
CA GLN A 72 -7.82 11.09 18.71
C GLN A 72 -7.67 9.68 18.11
N ILE A 73 -8.42 9.34 17.07
CA ILE A 73 -8.33 8.05 16.38
C ILE A 73 -6.97 7.90 15.67
N LEU A 74 -6.37 8.97 15.13
CA LEU A 74 -5.06 8.91 14.50
C LEU A 74 -3.92 8.62 15.49
N VAL A 75 -4.09 8.96 16.77
CA VAL A 75 -3.07 8.71 17.79
C VAL A 75 -2.88 7.20 18.03
N GLY A 76 -1.63 6.78 18.06
CA GLY A 76 -1.23 5.44 18.48
C GLY A 76 -0.02 4.90 17.71
N LYS A 77 0.16 3.59 17.78
CA LYS A 77 1.22 2.88 17.06
C LYS A 77 0.62 1.73 16.26
N HIS A 78 1.24 1.42 15.13
CA HIS A 78 0.89 0.31 14.25
C HIS A 78 -0.58 0.33 13.83
N LYS A 79 -1.16 1.52 13.61
CA LYS A 79 -2.62 1.69 13.47
C LYS A 79 -3.12 1.03 12.19
N TRP A 80 -2.51 1.37 11.07
CA TRP A 80 -2.81 0.80 9.75
C TRP A 80 -1.52 0.28 9.12
N LEU A 81 -1.61 -0.89 8.48
CA LEU A 81 -0.49 -1.54 7.82
C LEU A 81 -0.92 -1.90 6.40
N GLY A 82 -0.42 -1.13 5.44
CA GLY A 82 -0.82 -1.20 4.04
C GLY A 82 -2.21 -0.60 3.77
N GLY A 83 -2.58 -0.57 2.49
CA GLY A 83 -3.88 -0.07 2.05
C GLY A 83 -4.06 -0.24 0.55
N ALA A 84 -5.26 -0.04 0.04
CA ALA A 84 -5.53 -0.11 -1.38
C ALA A 84 -6.25 1.15 -1.84
N ILE A 85 -6.05 1.54 -3.09
CA ILE A 85 -6.75 2.66 -3.72
C ILE A 85 -7.81 2.11 -4.67
N SER A 86 -9.00 2.70 -4.62
CA SER A 86 -10.11 2.40 -5.53
C SER A 86 -10.06 3.28 -6.78
N ASP A 87 -10.84 2.95 -7.79
CA ASP A 87 -10.92 3.70 -9.06
C ASP A 87 -11.43 5.15 -8.90
N SER A 88 -12.17 5.41 -7.82
CA SER A 88 -12.60 6.78 -7.45
C SER A 88 -11.44 7.63 -6.91
N GLY A 89 -10.31 7.03 -6.56
CA GLY A 89 -9.19 7.69 -5.91
C GLY A 89 -9.24 7.65 -4.39
N THR A 90 -10.24 6.99 -3.79
CA THR A 90 -10.28 6.78 -2.33
C THR A 90 -9.29 5.72 -1.92
N ILE A 91 -8.43 6.05 -0.95
CA ILE A 91 -7.43 5.18 -0.34
C ILE A 91 -8.01 4.59 0.94
N TYR A 92 -7.93 3.28 1.09
CA TYR A 92 -8.37 2.55 2.27
C TYR A 92 -7.19 1.93 2.98
N GLY A 93 -6.89 2.37 4.21
CA GLY A 93 -5.86 1.79 5.04
C GLY A 93 -6.37 0.63 5.87
N ILE A 94 -5.61 -0.46 5.86
CA ILE A 94 -6.01 -1.72 6.49
C ILE A 94 -5.75 -1.67 8.01
N PRO A 95 -6.78 -1.92 8.83
CA PRO A 95 -6.63 -1.87 10.28
C PRO A 95 -5.67 -2.95 10.76
N SER A 96 -4.60 -2.51 11.39
CA SER A 96 -3.66 -3.34 12.11
C SER A 96 -4.04 -3.34 13.59
N HIS A 97 -3.68 -2.30 14.35
CA HIS A 97 -4.12 -2.10 15.74
C HIS A 97 -5.31 -1.13 15.85
N SER A 98 -5.68 -0.48 14.74
CA SER A 98 -6.84 0.40 14.71
C SER A 98 -8.16 -0.38 14.78
N ASN A 99 -9.16 0.20 15.42
CA ASN A 99 -10.55 -0.27 15.35
C ASN A 99 -11.29 0.29 14.13
N TYR A 100 -10.58 0.96 13.21
CA TYR A 100 -11.15 1.64 12.06
C TYR A 100 -10.40 1.27 10.79
N VAL A 101 -11.11 1.12 9.68
CA VAL A 101 -10.54 1.33 8.35
C VAL A 101 -10.44 2.83 8.13
N ILE A 102 -9.26 3.34 7.81
CA ILE A 102 -9.08 4.75 7.44
C ILE A 102 -9.39 4.91 5.95
N CYS A 103 -10.24 5.86 5.61
CA CYS A 103 -10.72 6.09 4.25
C CYS A 103 -10.37 7.52 3.83
N LEU A 104 -9.29 7.68 3.07
CA LEU A 104 -8.82 8.97 2.56
C LEU A 104 -9.47 9.20 1.20
N SER A 105 -10.47 10.07 1.16
CA SER A 105 -11.28 10.31 -0.05
C SER A 105 -11.02 11.71 -0.59
N PRO A 106 -11.09 11.93 -1.92
CA PRO A 106 -11.12 13.28 -2.47
C PRO A 106 -12.25 14.12 -1.85
N SER A 107 -12.00 15.40 -1.61
CA SER A 107 -13.03 16.37 -1.22
C SER A 107 -13.98 16.62 -2.39
N THR A 108 -15.28 16.62 -2.11
CA THR A 108 -16.34 16.87 -3.10
C THR A 108 -16.75 18.33 -3.19
N THR A 109 -16.08 19.23 -2.45
CA THR A 109 -16.34 20.67 -2.48
C THR A 109 -15.70 21.27 -3.73
N GLN A 110 -16.43 21.26 -4.84
CA GLN A 110 -16.26 22.29 -5.86
C GLN A 110 -16.87 23.58 -5.29
N ASP A 111 -16.03 24.51 -4.86
CA ASP A 111 -16.45 25.90 -4.79
C ASP A 111 -16.58 26.38 -6.24
N ASP A 112 -17.81 26.45 -6.75
CA ASP A 112 -18.15 26.82 -8.14
C ASP A 112 -17.71 28.25 -8.55
N ASP A 113 -17.03 29.00 -7.69
CA ASP A 113 -16.74 30.43 -7.88
C ASP A 113 -15.25 30.79 -8.05
N ASN A 114 -14.29 29.85 -8.01
CA ASN A 114 -12.88 30.15 -8.27
C ASN A 114 -12.26 29.20 -9.30
N GLU A 115 -12.20 29.67 -10.55
CA GLU A 115 -11.57 29.00 -11.70
C GLU A 115 -10.02 29.12 -11.68
N SER A 116 -9.40 29.08 -10.50
CA SER A 116 -7.94 29.10 -10.33
C SER A 116 -7.48 28.10 -9.27
N ASP A 117 -6.71 27.11 -9.74
CA ASP A 117 -6.05 26.02 -9.02
C ASP A 117 -6.93 25.02 -8.28
N SER A 118 -7.04 23.84 -8.91
CA SER A 118 -7.64 22.62 -8.36
C SER A 118 -6.81 22.07 -7.19
N ASP A 119 -6.91 22.69 -6.02
CA ASP A 119 -6.45 22.07 -4.77
C ASP A 119 -7.48 21.02 -4.34
N SER A 120 -7.39 19.83 -4.94
CA SER A 120 -8.23 18.71 -4.51
C SER A 120 -7.79 18.29 -3.11
N SER A 121 -8.38 18.89 -2.08
CA SER A 121 -8.10 18.46 -0.72
C SER A 121 -8.57 17.01 -0.54
N TYR A 122 -7.82 16.23 0.23
CA TYR A 122 -8.25 14.91 0.66
C TYR A 122 -8.79 15.01 2.08
N GLN A 123 -9.85 14.26 2.35
CA GLN A 123 -10.52 14.23 3.66
C GLN A 123 -10.36 12.85 4.30
N ILE A 124 -10.07 12.86 5.60
CA ILE A 124 -9.96 11.64 6.42
C ILE A 124 -11.36 11.22 6.85
N ASN A 125 -11.74 9.99 6.54
CA ASN A 125 -12.98 9.37 7.01
C ASN A 125 -12.65 8.08 7.77
N MET A 126 -13.51 7.70 8.70
CA MET A 126 -13.27 6.59 9.62
C MET A 126 -14.45 5.60 9.62
N LEU A 127 -14.22 4.40 9.09
CA LEU A 127 -15.18 3.31 9.12
C LEU A 127 -14.84 2.36 10.27
N ARG A 128 -15.65 2.36 11.34
CA ARG A 128 -15.42 1.50 12.51
C ARG A 128 -15.63 0.03 12.18
N LEU A 129 -14.77 -0.80 12.74
CA LEU A 129 -14.92 -2.24 12.73
C LEU A 129 -16.01 -2.66 13.72
N PRO A 130 -16.87 -3.63 13.34
CA PRO A 130 -17.86 -4.23 14.24
C PRO A 130 -17.37 -4.56 15.64
N SER A 131 -18.24 -4.40 16.63
CA SER A 131 -17.92 -4.70 18.03
C SER A 131 -17.49 -6.15 18.25
N TYR A 132 -18.03 -7.12 17.51
CA TYR A 132 -17.62 -8.52 17.60
C TYR A 132 -16.17 -8.77 17.13
N ILE A 133 -15.65 -7.93 16.22
CA ILE A 133 -14.27 -7.96 15.74
C ILE A 133 -13.33 -7.22 16.72
N THR A 134 -13.79 -6.11 17.30
CA THR A 134 -12.96 -5.24 18.15
C THR A 134 -12.89 -5.70 19.61
N ASN A 135 -13.94 -6.37 20.12
CA ASN A 135 -14.01 -6.84 21.51
C ASN A 135 -13.26 -8.15 21.81
N ASN A 136 -12.62 -8.77 20.81
CA ASN A 136 -11.87 -10.03 20.98
C ASN A 136 -10.77 -9.97 22.06
N ALA A 137 -10.27 -8.78 22.42
CA ALA A 137 -9.31 -8.59 23.53
C ALA A 137 -9.85 -9.01 24.92
N LYS A 138 -11.17 -9.04 25.11
CA LYS A 138 -11.79 -9.53 26.37
C LYS A 138 -11.87 -11.06 26.44
N ARG A 139 -11.80 -11.78 25.31
CA ARG A 139 -11.91 -13.24 25.25
C ARG A 139 -10.64 -13.97 25.74
N ASP A 140 -9.47 -13.35 25.62
CA ASP A 140 -8.18 -13.92 26.07
C ASP A 140 -7.84 -13.59 27.54
N GLY A 141 -8.80 -13.14 28.35
CA GLY A 141 -8.61 -12.89 29.79
C GLY A 141 -7.59 -11.80 30.12
N GLY A 142 -7.32 -10.87 29.20
CA GLY A 142 -6.42 -9.73 29.40
C GLY A 142 -4.93 -10.09 29.49
N LYS A 143 -4.52 -11.32 29.16
CA LYS A 143 -3.12 -11.78 29.25
C LYS A 143 -2.22 -11.22 28.14
N HIS A 144 -2.78 -10.74 27.04
CA HIS A 144 -2.04 -10.15 25.91
C HIS A 144 -2.58 -8.75 25.62
N LYS A 145 -2.19 -7.77 26.44
CA LYS A 145 -2.57 -6.36 26.26
C LYS A 145 -1.99 -5.72 24.98
N ASP A 146 -1.01 -6.36 24.34
CA ASP A 146 -0.14 -5.70 23.36
C ASP A 146 -0.31 -6.18 21.90
N HIS A 147 -1.27 -7.06 21.62
CA HIS A 147 -1.37 -7.72 20.31
C HIS A 147 -2.77 -7.59 19.70
N HIS A 148 -3.07 -6.37 19.25
CA HIS A 148 -4.28 -6.05 18.50
C HIS A 148 -4.10 -6.14 16.98
N PHE A 149 -2.89 -6.52 16.51
CA PHE A 149 -2.61 -6.65 15.09
C PHE A 149 -3.51 -7.71 14.45
N LYS A 150 -4.14 -7.40 13.30
CA LYS A 150 -5.05 -8.33 12.62
C LYS A 150 -4.68 -8.55 11.16
N TRP A 151 -4.64 -7.48 10.36
CA TRP A 151 -4.45 -7.52 8.92
C TRP A 151 -3.34 -6.57 8.46
N LEU A 152 -2.72 -6.86 7.31
CA LEU A 152 -1.50 -6.17 6.87
C LEU A 152 -1.49 -5.69 5.41
N ARG A 153 -2.48 -6.06 4.59
CA ARG A 153 -2.55 -5.68 3.17
C ARG A 153 -3.97 -5.56 2.69
N GLY A 154 -4.22 -4.55 1.86
CA GLY A 154 -5.49 -4.34 1.19
C GLY A 154 -5.44 -4.88 -0.23
N ILE A 155 -6.47 -5.57 -0.68
CA ILE A 155 -6.70 -5.85 -2.10
C ILE A 155 -8.13 -5.41 -2.40
N ILE A 156 -8.34 -4.64 -3.45
CA ILE A 156 -9.69 -4.27 -3.90
C ILE A 156 -10.05 -5.16 -5.08
N SER A 157 -11.24 -5.76 -5.02
CA SER A 157 -11.85 -6.53 -6.11
C SER A 157 -13.35 -6.58 -5.90
N ASN A 158 -14.13 -6.54 -6.99
CA ASN A 158 -15.59 -6.69 -6.97
C ASN A 158 -16.25 -5.82 -5.88
N GLU A 159 -16.01 -4.50 -5.93
CA GLU A 159 -16.62 -3.52 -5.01
C GLU A 159 -16.28 -3.71 -3.52
N SER A 160 -15.32 -4.58 -3.21
CA SER A 160 -14.93 -4.92 -1.86
C SER A 160 -13.43 -4.72 -1.65
N LEU A 161 -13.07 -4.34 -0.43
CA LEU A 161 -11.71 -4.32 0.08
C LEU A 161 -11.48 -5.56 0.95
N TYR A 162 -10.40 -6.26 0.70
CA TYR A 162 -9.98 -7.46 1.42
C TYR A 162 -8.71 -7.18 2.22
N GLY A 163 -8.73 -7.47 3.52
CA GLY A 163 -7.56 -7.37 4.40
C GLY A 163 -6.90 -8.73 4.59
N ILE A 164 -5.64 -8.87 4.20
CA ILE A 164 -4.90 -10.14 4.30
C ILE A 164 -4.56 -10.44 5.77
N PRO A 165 -4.93 -11.64 6.29
CA PRO A 165 -4.75 -11.98 7.69
C PRO A 165 -3.27 -12.19 8.03
N ALA A 166 -2.79 -11.40 8.99
CA ALA A 166 -1.45 -11.53 9.53
C ALA A 166 -1.49 -12.20 10.90
N TRP A 167 -2.33 -11.67 11.78
CA TRP A 167 -2.49 -12.08 13.18
C TRP A 167 -3.97 -12.23 13.54
N SER A 168 -4.86 -12.01 12.56
CA SER A 168 -6.30 -12.19 12.69
C SER A 168 -6.62 -13.65 13.02
N LYS A 169 -7.48 -13.84 14.02
CA LYS A 169 -8.10 -15.14 14.35
C LYS A 169 -9.45 -15.33 13.66
N ASP A 170 -10.00 -14.25 13.10
CA ASP A 170 -11.37 -14.20 12.55
C ASP A 170 -11.41 -14.45 11.04
N GLY A 171 -10.24 -14.58 10.40
CA GLY A 171 -10.10 -14.76 8.95
C GLY A 171 -9.73 -13.49 8.19
N VAL A 172 -10.12 -13.43 6.92
CA VAL A 172 -9.82 -12.34 5.97
C VAL A 172 -10.82 -11.22 6.20
N LEU A 173 -10.37 -9.97 6.36
CA LEU A 173 -11.28 -8.82 6.45
C LEU A 173 -11.96 -8.61 5.10
N LYS A 174 -13.27 -8.36 5.08
CA LYS A 174 -14.00 -7.94 3.88
C LYS A 174 -14.81 -6.69 4.21
N VAL A 175 -14.61 -5.64 3.41
CA VAL A 175 -15.32 -4.36 3.54
C VAL A 175 -16.03 -4.07 2.22
N ASN A 176 -17.34 -3.87 2.26
CA ASN A 176 -18.11 -3.42 1.11
C ASN A 176 -17.86 -1.92 0.88
N ILE A 177 -16.90 -1.61 0.00
CA ILE A 177 -16.50 -0.21 -0.24
C ILE A 177 -17.48 0.54 -1.14
N HIS A 178 -18.30 -0.17 -1.91
CA HIS A 178 -19.37 0.42 -2.73
C HIS A 178 -20.52 0.95 -1.89
N GLU A 179 -21.07 0.12 -0.99
CA GLU A 179 -22.13 0.58 -0.08
C GLU A 179 -21.62 1.65 0.88
N TRP A 180 -20.34 1.57 1.29
CA TRP A 180 -19.68 2.67 2.01
C TRP A 180 -19.63 3.96 1.18
N SER A 181 -19.28 3.90 -0.11
CA SER A 181 -19.27 5.08 -1.00
C SER A 181 -20.66 5.69 -1.13
N LYS A 182 -21.69 4.88 -1.39
CA LYS A 182 -23.09 5.34 -1.47
C LYS A 182 -23.54 6.00 -0.17
N TRP A 183 -23.18 5.41 0.97
CA TRP A 183 -23.51 5.99 2.26
C TRP A 183 -22.83 7.35 2.46
N ARG A 184 -21.56 7.50 2.06
CA ARG A 184 -20.83 8.77 2.12
C ARG A 184 -21.44 9.84 1.22
N GLU A 185 -21.85 9.48 0.01
CA GLU A 185 -22.54 10.38 -0.91
C GLU A 185 -23.88 10.87 -0.33
N ALA A 186 -24.61 10.01 0.38
CA ALA A 186 -25.85 10.38 1.06
C ALA A 186 -25.63 11.17 2.36
N ASN A 187 -24.43 11.11 2.94
CA ASN A 187 -24.09 11.73 4.23
C ASN A 187 -22.76 12.51 4.16
N PRO A 188 -22.64 13.52 3.29
CA PRO A 188 -21.36 14.18 3.01
C PRO A 188 -20.74 14.82 4.26
N SER A 189 -21.57 15.32 5.18
CA SER A 189 -21.15 15.96 6.43
C SER A 189 -20.68 15.02 7.54
N ARG A 190 -20.88 13.69 7.43
CA ARG A 190 -20.52 12.72 8.48
C ARG A 190 -19.29 11.89 8.16
N ARG A 191 -18.17 12.18 8.79
CA ARG A 191 -16.88 11.56 8.45
C ARG A 191 -16.62 10.27 9.22
N ILE A 192 -17.37 10.02 10.30
CA ILE A 192 -17.15 8.88 11.20
C ILE A 192 -18.43 8.05 11.35
N ILE A 193 -18.27 6.72 11.36
CA ILE A 193 -19.29 5.80 11.89
C ILE A 193 -18.75 5.26 13.22
N ASP A 194 -19.15 5.82 14.38
CA ASP A 194 -18.66 5.37 15.71
C ASP A 194 -19.73 4.63 16.54
N GLY A 195 -21.02 4.69 16.17
CA GLY A 195 -22.11 4.33 17.12
C GLY A 195 -23.18 3.37 16.62
N ASP A 196 -23.16 2.97 15.35
CA ASP A 196 -24.19 2.10 14.79
C ASP A 196 -23.55 0.76 14.42
N ASP A 197 -23.55 -0.17 15.39
CA ASP A 197 -23.11 -1.55 15.16
C ASP A 197 -23.87 -2.11 13.94
N ASP A 198 -25.11 -1.70 13.69
CA ASP A 198 -25.92 -2.19 12.56
C ASP A 198 -25.29 -1.84 11.20
N LEU A 199 -24.95 -0.57 10.96
CA LEU A 199 -24.32 -0.18 9.68
C LEU A 199 -22.93 -0.79 9.53
N SER A 200 -22.11 -0.75 10.58
CA SER A 200 -20.77 -1.35 10.56
C SER A 200 -20.83 -2.86 10.29
N ASN A 201 -21.82 -3.56 10.86
CA ASN A 201 -22.06 -5.00 10.65
C ASN A 201 -22.49 -5.32 9.20
N THR A 202 -23.15 -4.38 8.51
CA THR A 202 -23.51 -4.57 7.10
C THR A 202 -22.35 -4.30 6.15
N LEU A 203 -21.48 -3.34 6.48
CA LEU A 203 -20.36 -2.92 5.63
C LEU A 203 -19.11 -3.79 5.82
N VAL A 204 -18.89 -4.29 7.03
CA VAL A 204 -17.64 -4.95 7.42
C VAL A 204 -17.93 -6.35 7.97
N THR A 205 -17.28 -7.34 7.37
CA THR A 205 -17.36 -8.75 7.78
C THR A 205 -15.97 -9.40 7.76
N THR A 206 -15.89 -10.65 8.23
CA THR A 206 -14.72 -11.48 8.00
C THR A 206 -15.12 -12.75 7.24
N ILE A 207 -14.30 -13.14 6.26
CA ILE A 207 -14.39 -14.46 5.64
C ILE A 207 -13.61 -15.42 6.54
N PRO A 208 -14.26 -16.40 7.18
CA PRO A 208 -13.62 -17.28 8.14
C PRO A 208 -12.55 -18.13 7.45
N PHE A 209 -11.58 -18.60 8.25
CA PHE A 209 -10.65 -19.62 7.81
C PHE A 209 -11.39 -20.94 7.50
N PRO A 210 -10.80 -21.84 6.68
CA PRO A 210 -11.39 -23.13 6.41
C PRO A 210 -11.54 -23.93 7.71
N ASP A 211 -12.61 -24.72 7.83
CA ASP A 211 -12.80 -25.65 8.93
C ASP A 211 -11.68 -26.70 8.89
N ALA A 212 -10.63 -26.49 9.70
CA ALA A 212 -9.54 -27.44 9.87
C ALA A 212 -9.51 -27.91 11.33
N ASP A 213 -9.32 -29.22 11.52
CA ASP A 213 -9.14 -29.90 12.83
C ASP A 213 -7.90 -29.44 13.61
N ASP A 214 -7.19 -28.42 13.14
CA ASP A 214 -5.83 -28.10 13.56
C ASP A 214 -5.80 -26.87 14.49
N GLU A 215 -5.95 -27.13 15.80
CA GLU A 215 -5.91 -26.11 16.85
C GLU A 215 -4.62 -25.24 16.81
N GLN A 216 -3.52 -25.73 16.22
CA GLN A 216 -2.27 -24.96 16.09
C GLN A 216 -2.41 -23.73 15.19
N GLN A 217 -3.34 -23.73 14.24
CA GLN A 217 -3.46 -22.65 13.25
C GLN A 217 -4.11 -21.38 13.82
N LYS A 218 -4.86 -21.49 14.92
CA LYS A 218 -5.48 -20.36 15.65
C LYS A 218 -4.46 -19.44 16.36
N HIS A 219 -3.17 -19.75 16.26
CA HIS A 219 -2.09 -19.06 16.98
C HIS A 219 -0.96 -18.52 16.11
N TYR A 220 -1.05 -18.60 14.77
CA TYR A 220 -0.01 -18.01 13.93
C TYR A 220 0.06 -16.51 14.12
N ARG A 221 1.26 -16.05 14.51
CA ARG A 221 1.65 -14.65 14.36
C ARG A 221 2.30 -14.50 13.00
N TRP A 222 1.88 -13.51 12.24
CA TRP A 222 2.42 -13.17 10.93
C TRP A 222 2.25 -14.32 9.92
N ALA A 223 1.02 -14.83 9.86
CA ALA A 223 0.60 -16.02 9.12
C ALA A 223 0.87 -15.88 7.61
N TRP A 224 0.22 -14.93 6.95
CA TRP A 224 0.44 -14.59 5.54
C TRP A 224 1.02 -13.16 5.44
N HIS A 225 1.98 -12.93 4.53
CA HIS A 225 2.69 -11.64 4.40
C HIS A 225 2.13 -10.78 3.26
N GLY A 226 1.72 -11.39 2.16
CA GLY A 226 1.09 -10.66 1.07
C GLY A 226 0.19 -11.61 0.29
N ALA A 227 -0.35 -11.11 -0.80
CA ALA A 227 -1.27 -11.86 -1.61
C ALA A 227 -1.36 -11.23 -3.00
N ALA A 228 -1.85 -11.99 -3.97
CA ALA A 228 -2.27 -11.44 -5.25
C ALA A 228 -3.68 -11.92 -5.59
N LEU A 229 -4.42 -11.03 -6.23
CA LEU A 229 -5.63 -11.36 -6.98
C LEU A 229 -5.21 -12.04 -8.29
N ASN A 230 -5.90 -13.09 -8.72
CA ASN A 230 -5.67 -13.68 -10.03
C ASN A 230 -6.17 -12.78 -11.17
N THR A 231 -5.80 -13.09 -12.41
CA THR A 231 -6.13 -12.29 -13.60
C THR A 231 -7.63 -12.13 -13.81
N ASN A 232 -8.41 -13.14 -13.44
CA ASN A 232 -9.86 -13.16 -13.64
C ASN A 232 -10.62 -12.51 -12.47
N SER A 233 -9.93 -12.00 -11.45
CA SER A 233 -10.55 -11.41 -10.26
C SER A 233 -11.53 -12.34 -9.53
N THR A 234 -11.28 -13.65 -9.56
CA THR A 234 -12.12 -14.67 -8.92
C THR A 234 -11.53 -15.19 -7.61
N ALA A 235 -10.22 -15.07 -7.40
CA ALA A 235 -9.58 -15.57 -6.19
C ALA A 235 -8.37 -14.74 -5.76
N ILE A 236 -8.16 -14.66 -4.44
CA ILE A 236 -6.95 -14.09 -3.82
C ILE A 236 -6.12 -15.23 -3.23
N TYR A 237 -4.83 -15.26 -3.53
CA TYR A 237 -3.88 -16.25 -3.01
C TYR A 237 -2.93 -15.58 -2.02
N CYS A 238 -3.06 -15.95 -0.74
CA CYS A 238 -2.27 -15.39 0.34
C CYS A 238 -0.98 -16.19 0.54
N ILE A 239 0.15 -15.49 0.55
CA ILE A 239 1.49 -16.06 0.61
C ILE A 239 1.90 -16.35 2.07
N PRO A 240 2.17 -17.61 2.42
CA PRO A 240 2.46 -18.00 3.79
C PRO A 240 3.84 -17.53 4.24
N SER A 241 3.88 -16.67 5.25
CA SER A 241 5.13 -16.37 5.94
C SER A 241 5.36 -17.37 7.06
N ASN A 242 4.46 -17.42 8.04
CA ASN A 242 4.54 -18.32 9.18
C ASN A 242 3.46 -19.41 9.13
N ALA A 243 2.39 -19.21 8.37
CA ALA A 243 1.40 -20.26 8.09
C ALA A 243 2.03 -21.43 7.32
N GLN A 244 1.50 -22.63 7.49
CA GLN A 244 1.98 -23.82 6.78
C GLN A 244 1.44 -23.94 5.35
N HIS A 245 0.30 -23.31 5.08
CA HIS A 245 -0.44 -23.43 3.82
C HIS A 245 -0.63 -22.08 3.14
N VAL A 246 -0.77 -22.12 1.82
CA VAL A 246 -1.35 -21.00 1.08
C VAL A 246 -2.83 -20.91 1.47
N LEU A 247 -3.32 -19.70 1.74
CA LEU A 247 -4.74 -19.45 1.95
C LEU A 247 -5.32 -18.88 0.66
N LYS A 248 -6.23 -19.61 0.04
CA LYS A 248 -7.05 -19.14 -1.08
C LYS A 248 -8.32 -18.52 -0.53
N VAL A 249 -8.69 -17.37 -1.06
CA VAL A 249 -9.99 -16.72 -0.85
C VAL A 249 -10.74 -16.77 -2.17
N ASP A 250 -11.84 -17.51 -2.20
CA ASP A 250 -12.76 -17.51 -3.33
C ASP A 250 -13.68 -16.29 -3.23
N LEU A 251 -13.65 -15.43 -4.24
CA LEU A 251 -14.40 -14.17 -4.21
C LEU A 251 -15.86 -14.35 -4.64
N GLU A 252 -16.18 -15.40 -5.38
CA GLU A 252 -17.55 -15.68 -5.82
C GLU A 252 -18.36 -16.27 -4.65
N THR A 253 -17.82 -17.28 -3.98
CA THR A 253 -18.50 -17.92 -2.85
C THR A 253 -18.25 -17.20 -1.52
N SER A 254 -17.27 -16.27 -1.47
CA SER A 254 -16.80 -15.65 -0.23
C SER A 254 -16.40 -16.69 0.83
N THR A 255 -15.67 -17.71 0.41
CA THR A 255 -15.12 -18.77 1.29
C THR A 255 -13.61 -18.83 1.20
N THR A 256 -12.97 -19.52 2.14
CA THR A 256 -11.54 -19.80 2.05
C THR A 256 -11.24 -21.30 1.93
N SER A 257 -10.07 -21.63 1.39
CA SER A 257 -9.52 -22.98 1.36
C SER A 257 -8.00 -22.97 1.54
N TYR A 258 -7.42 -24.10 1.94
CA TYR A 258 -5.98 -24.26 2.05
C TYR A 258 -5.41 -25.02 0.86
N LEU A 259 -4.30 -24.53 0.33
CA LEU A 259 -3.51 -25.25 -0.66
C LEU A 259 -2.21 -25.75 -0.02
N SER A 260 -1.97 -27.05 -0.15
CA SER A 260 -0.76 -27.71 0.37
C SER A 260 0.45 -27.37 -0.49
N ILE A 261 1.58 -27.16 0.15
CA ILE A 261 2.85 -26.85 -0.53
C ILE A 261 3.65 -28.15 -0.64
N PRO A 262 3.85 -28.73 -1.84
CA PRO A 262 4.64 -29.94 -1.99
C PRO A 262 6.14 -29.70 -1.77
N PRO A 263 6.93 -30.74 -1.47
CA PRO A 263 8.39 -30.64 -1.42
C PRO A 263 8.98 -30.46 -2.83
N LEU A 264 10.20 -29.92 -2.89
CA LEU A 264 11.02 -30.06 -4.11
C LEU A 264 11.32 -31.55 -4.37
N PRO A 265 11.54 -31.97 -5.63
CA PRO A 265 11.78 -33.38 -5.99
C PRO A 265 12.92 -34.07 -5.21
N HIS A 266 13.91 -33.31 -4.75
CA HIS A 266 15.08 -33.81 -4.01
C HIS A 266 15.07 -33.44 -2.52
N MET A 267 13.96 -32.90 -2.00
CA MET A 267 13.87 -32.47 -0.61
C MET A 267 13.38 -33.61 0.29
N GLU A 268 14.21 -33.96 1.27
CA GLU A 268 13.86 -34.95 2.30
C GLU A 268 12.60 -34.53 3.09
N PRO A 269 11.71 -35.48 3.46
CA PRO A 269 10.47 -35.18 4.19
C PRO A 269 10.68 -34.39 5.49
N ALA A 270 11.78 -34.65 6.22
CA ALA A 270 12.10 -33.92 7.44
C ALA A 270 12.47 -32.45 7.17
N HIS A 271 13.16 -32.17 6.06
CA HIS A 271 13.47 -30.80 5.64
C HIS A 271 12.22 -30.07 5.17
N HIS A 272 11.34 -30.74 4.43
CA HIS A 272 10.06 -30.18 4.01
C HIS A 272 9.16 -29.85 5.21
N SER A 273 9.02 -30.78 6.16
CA SER A 273 8.28 -30.53 7.40
C SER A 273 8.84 -29.31 8.17
N LYS A 274 10.16 -29.22 8.27
CA LYS A 274 10.81 -28.09 8.94
C LYS A 274 10.66 -26.78 8.17
N LEU A 275 10.70 -26.80 6.83
CA LEU A 275 10.34 -25.67 5.98
C LEU A 275 8.93 -25.20 6.34
N LEU A 276 7.91 -26.05 6.29
CA LEU A 276 6.51 -25.64 6.53
C LEU A 276 6.31 -25.05 7.93
N SER A 277 6.93 -25.64 8.96
CA SER A 277 6.91 -25.12 10.34
C SER A 277 7.74 -23.86 10.57
N GLY A 278 8.54 -23.45 9.58
CA GLY A 278 9.43 -22.31 9.63
C GLY A 278 8.68 -20.97 9.61
N SER A 279 9.43 -19.91 9.94
CA SER A 279 8.92 -18.53 9.94
C SER A 279 9.61 -17.69 8.87
N ASN A 280 8.96 -16.60 8.46
CA ASN A 280 9.41 -15.65 7.45
C ASN A 280 9.78 -16.35 6.13
N LYS A 281 8.98 -17.33 5.70
CA LYS A 281 9.29 -18.19 4.55
C LYS A 281 9.25 -17.43 3.24
N TRP A 282 8.05 -17.00 2.85
CA TRP A 282 7.80 -16.29 1.61
C TRP A 282 7.14 -14.95 1.89
N TYR A 283 7.63 -13.92 1.21
CA TYR A 283 7.07 -12.58 1.23
C TYR A 283 6.51 -12.22 -0.15
N GLY A 284 5.87 -11.06 -0.25
CA GLY A 284 5.19 -10.65 -1.49
C GLY A 284 3.94 -11.47 -1.81
N GLY A 285 3.80 -11.85 -3.08
CA GLY A 285 2.56 -12.28 -3.70
C GLY A 285 2.35 -11.46 -4.97
N ILE A 286 2.98 -11.91 -6.05
CA ILE A 286 3.08 -11.14 -7.29
C ILE A 286 2.48 -11.98 -8.43
N LEU A 287 1.47 -11.44 -9.09
CA LEU A 287 0.81 -12.08 -10.23
C LEU A 287 1.69 -12.00 -11.49
N GLY A 288 2.09 -13.16 -12.01
CA GLY A 288 2.78 -13.32 -13.29
C GLY A 288 1.86 -13.14 -14.50
N ASN A 289 2.44 -13.19 -15.71
CA ASN A 289 1.68 -13.15 -16.97
C ASN A 289 1.05 -14.49 -17.34
N ASP A 290 1.55 -15.57 -16.73
CA ASP A 290 1.04 -16.93 -16.80
C ASP A 290 -0.15 -17.19 -15.86
N ASN A 291 -0.66 -16.14 -15.21
CA ASN A 291 -1.69 -16.22 -14.16
C ASN A 291 -1.22 -17.01 -12.92
N CYS A 292 0.08 -17.25 -12.75
CA CYS A 292 0.62 -17.80 -11.52
C CYS A 292 0.87 -16.69 -10.50
N VAL A 293 0.70 -17.01 -9.22
CA VAL A 293 1.07 -16.13 -8.10
C VAL A 293 2.39 -16.60 -7.50
N TYR A 294 3.36 -15.68 -7.45
CA TYR A 294 4.71 -15.95 -6.99
C TYR A 294 4.96 -15.38 -5.59
N GLY A 295 5.33 -16.26 -4.65
CA GLY A 295 5.83 -15.92 -3.33
C GLY A 295 7.37 -15.89 -3.32
N ILE A 296 7.94 -14.76 -2.93
CA ILE A 296 9.39 -14.52 -3.02
C ILE A 296 10.10 -15.16 -1.81
N PRO A 297 11.18 -15.94 -2.00
CA PRO A 297 11.85 -16.64 -0.92
C PRO A 297 12.64 -15.68 -0.04
N TYR A 298 12.13 -15.45 1.17
CA TYR A 298 12.90 -14.78 2.22
C TYR A 298 13.72 -15.81 2.99
N ALA A 299 13.12 -16.64 3.86
CA ALA A 299 13.81 -17.73 4.54
C ALA A 299 13.53 -19.13 3.95
N ALA A 300 12.59 -19.23 3.01
CA ALA A 300 12.15 -20.50 2.44
C ALA A 300 13.23 -21.24 1.63
N GLY A 301 14.12 -20.49 0.97
CA GLY A 301 15.11 -21.05 0.05
C GLY A 301 14.60 -21.31 -1.38
N SER A 302 13.29 -21.35 -1.63
CA SER A 302 12.74 -21.60 -2.98
C SER A 302 11.58 -20.66 -3.29
N VAL A 303 11.38 -20.26 -4.54
CA VAL A 303 10.20 -19.48 -4.93
C VAL A 303 8.95 -20.33 -4.78
N LEU A 304 7.90 -19.79 -4.16
CA LEU A 304 6.57 -20.41 -4.15
C LEU A 304 5.85 -20.01 -5.43
N CYS A 305 5.33 -20.97 -6.19
CA CYS A 305 4.54 -20.73 -7.39
C CYS A 305 3.17 -21.38 -7.24
N ILE A 306 2.11 -20.61 -7.49
CA ILE A 306 0.73 -21.08 -7.40
C ILE A 306 0.06 -20.81 -8.75
N ASP A 307 -0.29 -21.85 -9.49
CA ASP A 307 -1.03 -21.71 -10.74
C ASP A 307 -2.50 -21.39 -10.43
N ALA A 308 -2.93 -20.15 -10.68
CA ALA A 308 -4.29 -19.73 -10.37
C ALA A 308 -5.35 -20.25 -11.38
N ASN A 309 -4.93 -21.00 -12.41
CA ASN A 309 -5.85 -21.71 -13.29
C ASN A 309 -6.26 -23.08 -12.73
N THR A 310 -5.39 -23.70 -11.94
CA THR A 310 -5.53 -25.09 -11.46
C THR A 310 -5.48 -25.24 -9.94
N ASP A 311 -5.10 -24.19 -9.21
CA ASP A 311 -4.74 -24.20 -7.79
C ASP A 311 -3.51 -25.08 -7.46
N GLU A 312 -2.74 -25.51 -8.46
CA GLU A 312 -1.54 -26.29 -8.23
C GLU A 312 -0.44 -25.43 -7.62
N VAL A 313 0.19 -25.94 -6.55
CA VAL A 313 1.29 -25.26 -5.86
C VAL A 313 2.58 -26.01 -6.13
N SER A 314 3.65 -25.28 -6.45
CA SER A 314 4.99 -25.82 -6.65
C SER A 314 6.06 -24.92 -6.02
N LEU A 315 7.27 -25.46 -5.91
CA LEU A 315 8.46 -24.73 -5.47
C LEU A 315 9.48 -24.69 -6.62
N LEU A 316 10.08 -23.54 -6.86
CA LEU A 316 11.04 -23.31 -7.95
C LEU A 316 12.40 -22.84 -7.39
N GLY A 317 13.47 -23.48 -7.84
CA GLY A 317 14.85 -23.17 -7.48
C GLY A 317 15.24 -23.50 -6.04
N ASP A 318 16.54 -23.51 -5.76
CA ASP A 318 17.11 -23.60 -4.41
C ASP A 318 18.20 -22.54 -4.21
N PHE A 319 17.88 -21.57 -3.37
CA PHE A 319 18.69 -20.42 -2.98
C PHE A 319 19.20 -20.53 -1.54
N GLY A 320 19.07 -21.72 -0.93
CA GLY A 320 19.51 -22.00 0.43
C GLY A 320 18.44 -21.69 1.48
N TRP A 321 17.92 -22.75 2.08
CA TRP A 321 16.94 -22.68 3.16
C TRP A 321 17.51 -22.11 4.48
N ASN A 322 16.63 -21.46 5.27
CA ASN A 322 16.92 -20.83 6.56
C ASN A 322 18.02 -19.76 6.50
N LYS A 323 18.18 -19.18 5.30
CA LYS A 323 18.96 -17.97 5.05
C LYS A 323 17.99 -16.93 4.54
N TYR A 324 18.03 -15.74 5.11
CA TYR A 324 17.33 -14.60 4.54
C TYR A 324 17.97 -14.27 3.20
N ASN A 325 17.16 -14.17 2.15
CA ASN A 325 17.60 -13.92 0.78
C ASN A 325 16.92 -12.69 0.20
N PHE A 326 15.73 -12.87 -0.36
CA PHE A 326 14.98 -11.86 -1.11
C PHE A 326 13.73 -11.44 -0.33
N HIS A 327 13.28 -10.20 -0.49
CA HIS A 327 12.10 -9.72 0.23
C HIS A 327 10.85 -9.74 -0.64
N GLY A 328 10.42 -8.60 -1.20
CA GLY A 328 9.40 -8.52 -2.23
C GLY A 328 10.01 -8.47 -3.63
N GLY A 329 9.21 -8.10 -4.62
CA GLY A 329 9.67 -7.90 -5.99
C GLY A 329 8.65 -7.18 -6.85
N ILE A 330 9.07 -6.70 -8.02
CA ILE A 330 8.19 -5.99 -8.95
C ILE A 330 8.14 -6.76 -10.26
N LYS A 331 6.93 -6.94 -10.80
CA LYS A 331 6.74 -7.39 -12.18
C LYS A 331 6.98 -6.22 -13.13
N SER A 332 7.93 -6.37 -14.04
CA SER A 332 8.23 -5.38 -15.07
C SER A 332 7.18 -5.39 -16.19
N SER A 333 7.23 -4.37 -17.06
CA SER A 333 6.42 -4.30 -18.28
C SER A 333 6.64 -5.47 -19.24
N LYS A 334 7.79 -6.16 -19.14
CA LYS A 334 8.10 -7.36 -19.93
C LYS A 334 7.56 -8.66 -19.32
N GLY A 335 6.92 -8.60 -18.14
CA GLY A 335 6.34 -9.76 -17.48
C GLY A 335 7.29 -10.50 -16.53
N ALA A 336 8.59 -10.18 -16.51
CA ALA A 336 9.50 -10.78 -15.52
C ALA A 336 9.35 -10.10 -14.15
N ILE A 337 9.42 -10.89 -13.08
CA ILE A 337 9.46 -10.40 -11.70
C ILE A 337 10.91 -10.26 -11.25
N TYR A 338 11.27 -9.11 -10.69
CA TYR A 338 12.59 -8.86 -10.11
C TYR A 338 12.46 -8.74 -8.59
N ALA A 339 13.02 -9.70 -7.87
CA ALA A 339 12.98 -9.76 -6.41
C ALA A 339 14.13 -8.98 -5.78
N PHE A 340 13.80 -8.15 -4.79
CA PHE A 340 14.76 -7.27 -4.15
C PHE A 340 15.71 -8.05 -3.22
N PRO A 341 17.03 -7.83 -3.34
CA PRO A 341 18.03 -8.58 -2.60
C PRO A 341 18.23 -7.98 -1.21
N ALA A 342 17.38 -8.40 -0.27
CA ALA A 342 17.47 -7.94 1.11
C ALA A 342 18.79 -8.36 1.76
N HIS A 343 19.15 -9.64 1.63
CA HIS A 343 20.36 -10.26 2.16
C HIS A 343 21.17 -10.99 1.09
N ALA A 344 20.54 -11.37 -0.02
CA ALA A 344 21.22 -11.94 -1.18
C ALA A 344 22.23 -10.95 -1.80
N ASP A 345 23.27 -11.45 -2.45
CA ASP A 345 24.28 -10.66 -3.17
C ASP A 345 23.87 -10.32 -4.62
N LYS A 346 22.82 -10.98 -5.12
CA LYS A 346 22.29 -10.85 -6.49
C LYS A 346 20.80 -10.58 -6.47
N VAL A 347 20.27 -9.97 -7.53
CA VAL A 347 18.83 -9.85 -7.78
C VAL A 347 18.32 -11.18 -8.36
N LEU A 348 17.18 -11.67 -7.89
CA LEU A 348 16.51 -12.82 -8.52
C LEU A 348 15.49 -12.32 -9.54
N LYS A 349 15.63 -12.76 -10.78
CA LYS A 349 14.66 -12.59 -11.86
C LYS A 349 13.87 -13.88 -12.04
N ILE A 350 12.55 -13.76 -12.16
CA ILE A 350 11.60 -14.84 -12.43
C ILE A 350 10.86 -14.48 -13.72
N ASP A 351 11.11 -15.18 -14.81
CA ASP A 351 10.43 -14.96 -16.09
C ASP A 351 9.06 -15.65 -16.10
N THR A 352 7.99 -14.86 -15.98
CA THR A 352 6.61 -15.37 -15.94
C THR A 352 5.97 -15.46 -17.33
N THR A 353 6.72 -15.18 -18.39
CA THR A 353 6.27 -15.37 -19.78
C THR A 353 6.50 -16.81 -20.26
N ILE A 354 7.35 -17.55 -19.55
CA ILE A 354 7.67 -18.95 -19.82
C ILE A 354 6.70 -19.84 -19.01
N THR A 355 5.71 -20.44 -19.67
CA THR A 355 4.69 -21.25 -18.98
C THR A 355 5.17 -22.67 -18.67
N ASN A 356 5.82 -23.35 -19.63
CA ASN A 356 6.19 -24.77 -19.55
C ASN A 356 7.70 -25.04 -19.39
N GLY A 357 8.49 -24.01 -19.08
CA GLY A 357 9.94 -24.15 -18.92
C GLY A 357 10.35 -24.69 -17.56
N ASP A 358 11.58 -25.18 -17.46
CA ASP A 358 12.16 -25.61 -16.18
C ASP A 358 12.71 -24.43 -15.35
N ASP A 359 13.17 -24.72 -14.14
CA ASP A 359 13.75 -23.71 -13.25
C ASP A 359 14.91 -22.93 -13.87
N GLY A 360 15.73 -23.58 -14.72
CA GLY A 360 16.90 -22.98 -15.35
C GLY A 360 16.53 -21.97 -16.44
N GLU A 361 15.38 -22.14 -17.07
CA GLU A 361 14.82 -21.19 -18.04
C GLU A 361 14.09 -20.03 -17.35
N LYS A 362 13.35 -20.32 -16.26
CA LYS A 362 12.53 -19.32 -15.56
C LYS A 362 13.33 -18.42 -14.62
N LEU A 363 14.39 -18.94 -13.99
CA LEU A 363 15.08 -18.26 -12.90
C LEU A 363 16.47 -17.77 -13.31
N SER A 364 16.81 -16.54 -12.94
CA SER A 364 18.13 -15.97 -13.19
C SER A 364 18.61 -15.13 -12.02
N LEU A 365 19.89 -15.27 -11.64
CA LEU A 365 20.53 -14.46 -10.60
C LEU A 365 21.43 -13.39 -11.24
N LEU A 366 20.99 -12.14 -11.15
CA LEU A 366 21.65 -10.99 -11.76
C LEU A 366 22.64 -10.35 -10.79
N SER A 367 23.91 -10.25 -11.21
CA SER A 367 24.98 -9.64 -10.41
C SER A 367 24.79 -8.14 -10.27
N ILE A 368 24.94 -7.65 -9.04
CA ILE A 368 24.86 -6.21 -8.74
C ILE A 368 26.23 -5.57 -9.00
N GLN A 369 26.28 -4.62 -9.92
CA GLN A 369 27.45 -3.79 -10.15
C GLN A 369 27.34 -2.54 -9.27
N ARG A 370 28.12 -2.46 -8.18
CA ARG A 370 28.10 -1.28 -7.33
C ARG A 370 28.80 -0.11 -8.01
N ALA A 371 28.26 1.10 -7.88
CA ALA A 371 28.94 2.31 -8.31
C ALA A 371 30.31 2.43 -7.60
N PRO A 372 31.34 3.01 -8.23
CA PRO A 372 32.69 3.09 -7.64
C PRO A 372 32.76 3.77 -6.26
N TYR A 373 31.81 4.65 -5.96
CA TYR A 373 31.69 5.35 -4.68
C TYR A 373 30.82 4.61 -3.65
N ASP A 374 30.05 3.60 -4.07
CA ASP A 374 29.24 2.78 -3.17
C ASP A 374 30.11 1.71 -2.49
N ASN A 375 30.72 2.13 -1.38
CA ASN A 375 31.56 1.30 -0.52
C ASN A 375 30.80 0.75 0.70
N ASP A 376 29.47 0.71 0.63
CA ASP A 376 28.62 0.34 1.76
C ASP A 376 28.85 -1.12 2.19
N PRO A 377 29.31 -1.37 3.43
CA PRO A 377 29.54 -2.72 3.93
C PRO A 377 28.26 -3.44 4.34
N VAL A 378 27.07 -2.82 4.24
CA VAL A 378 25.80 -3.45 4.62
C VAL A 378 25.53 -4.68 3.76
N THR A 379 25.34 -5.80 4.45
CA THR A 379 25.07 -7.12 3.83
C THR A 379 23.63 -7.58 4.01
N ARG A 380 22.82 -6.86 4.78
CA ARG A 380 21.47 -7.26 5.16
C ARG A 380 20.50 -6.09 5.12
N TYR A 381 19.22 -6.40 4.90
CA TYR A 381 18.14 -5.42 4.77
C TYR A 381 18.45 -4.27 3.79
N LYS A 382 19.20 -4.55 2.72
CA LYS A 382 19.72 -3.53 1.81
C LYS A 382 18.59 -2.78 1.09
N TRP A 383 17.80 -3.52 0.32
CA TRP A 383 16.64 -3.04 -0.42
C TRP A 383 15.48 -3.98 -0.15
N LEU A 384 14.40 -3.46 0.44
CA LEU A 384 13.24 -4.27 0.88
C LEU A 384 12.01 -4.09 -0.01
N GLY A 385 12.00 -3.03 -0.81
CA GLY A 385 10.99 -2.76 -1.81
C GLY A 385 11.46 -1.66 -2.76
N GLY A 386 10.59 -1.23 -3.64
CA GLY A 386 10.96 -0.37 -4.74
C GLY A 386 9.76 0.16 -5.50
N SER A 387 10.02 0.78 -6.64
CA SER A 387 9.00 1.23 -7.57
C SER A 387 9.53 1.24 -9.00
N ILE A 388 8.61 1.34 -9.97
CA ILE A 388 8.95 1.52 -11.37
C ILE A 388 9.12 3.02 -11.62
N GLY A 389 10.24 3.40 -12.24
CA GLY A 389 10.53 4.78 -12.61
C GLY A 389 9.82 5.23 -13.88
N LYS A 390 9.94 6.52 -14.19
CA LYS A 390 9.39 7.11 -15.42
C LYS A 390 9.96 6.48 -16.69
N ASP A 391 11.20 6.01 -16.64
CA ASP A 391 11.89 5.29 -17.70
C ASP A 391 11.48 3.81 -17.85
N GLY A 392 10.60 3.31 -16.96
CA GLY A 392 10.16 1.91 -16.95
C GLY A 392 11.12 0.93 -16.27
N ASN A 393 12.25 1.40 -15.75
CA ASN A 393 13.19 0.59 -14.97
C ASN A 393 12.74 0.46 -13.51
N ILE A 394 13.35 -0.48 -12.78
CA ILE A 394 13.01 -0.74 -11.39
C ILE A 394 14.05 -0.11 -10.47
N PHE A 395 13.58 0.61 -9.46
CA PHE A 395 14.40 1.29 -8.46
C PHE A 395 14.11 0.69 -7.07
N GLY A 396 15.11 0.10 -6.43
CA GLY A 396 15.01 -0.43 -5.07
C GLY A 396 15.38 0.63 -4.03
N MET A 397 14.48 0.88 -3.09
CA MET A 397 14.66 1.91 -2.08
C MET A 397 15.69 1.48 -1.03
N PRO A 398 16.68 2.34 -0.69
CA PRO A 398 17.68 2.04 0.32
C PRO A 398 17.05 1.96 1.71
N SER A 399 16.91 0.73 2.23
CA SER A 399 16.42 0.50 3.60
C SER A 399 17.58 0.66 4.58
N ASP A 400 18.47 -0.33 4.66
CA ASP A 400 19.73 -0.22 5.40
C ASP A 400 20.90 0.13 4.47
N ALA A 401 20.75 -0.05 3.16
CA ALA A 401 21.76 0.37 2.18
C ALA A 401 21.90 1.89 2.12
N SER A 402 23.04 2.40 1.66
CA SER A 402 23.22 3.84 1.36
C SER A 402 22.81 4.22 -0.07
N SER A 403 22.92 3.30 -1.03
CA SER A 403 22.66 3.55 -2.45
C SER A 403 21.32 3.02 -2.92
N VAL A 404 20.76 3.61 -3.97
CA VAL A 404 19.56 3.12 -4.65
C VAL A 404 19.96 1.96 -5.57
N LEU A 405 19.19 0.87 -5.55
CA LEU A 405 19.34 -0.22 -6.53
C LEU A 405 18.65 0.19 -7.83
N HIS A 406 19.32 0.04 -8.96
CA HIS A 406 18.76 0.28 -10.29
C HIS A 406 18.82 -1.00 -11.11
N ILE A 407 17.69 -1.40 -11.67
CA ILE A 407 17.56 -2.58 -12.51
C ILE A 407 17.05 -2.13 -13.88
N ASN A 408 17.93 -2.19 -14.87
CA ASN A 408 17.55 -1.95 -16.25
C ASN A 408 16.82 -3.18 -16.80
N VAL A 409 15.50 -3.07 -16.97
CA VAL A 409 14.65 -4.20 -17.40
C VAL A 409 14.78 -4.49 -18.90
N MET A 410 15.48 -3.63 -19.64
CA MET A 410 15.69 -3.83 -21.07
C MET A 410 16.80 -4.84 -21.35
N ASN A 411 17.86 -4.83 -20.55
CA ASN A 411 19.07 -5.64 -20.74
C ASN A 411 19.52 -6.42 -19.48
N ASP A 412 18.70 -6.43 -18.43
CA ASP A 412 18.97 -7.11 -17.16
C ASP A 412 20.26 -6.64 -16.43
N VAL A 413 20.72 -5.43 -16.73
CA VAL A 413 21.86 -4.83 -16.03
C VAL A 413 21.39 -4.28 -14.69
N VAL A 414 22.05 -4.71 -13.61
CA VAL A 414 21.78 -4.25 -12.24
C VAL A 414 22.95 -3.42 -11.74
N THR A 415 22.68 -2.18 -11.34
CA THR A 415 23.66 -1.23 -10.81
C THR A 415 23.19 -0.61 -9.50
N THR A 416 24.08 0.09 -8.79
CA THR A 416 23.68 1.05 -7.76
C THR A 416 24.01 2.47 -8.20
N PHE A 417 23.30 3.46 -7.63
CA PHE A 417 23.60 4.88 -7.81
C PHE A 417 23.03 5.69 -6.64
N GLY A 418 23.49 6.93 -6.52
CA GLY A 418 23.11 7.80 -5.40
C GLY A 418 23.68 7.32 -4.07
N CYS A 419 23.74 8.20 -3.08
CA CYS A 419 24.19 7.86 -1.74
C CYS A 419 23.47 8.70 -0.69
N ILE A 420 22.70 8.03 0.17
CA ILE A 420 21.95 8.59 1.29
C ILE A 420 22.50 7.96 2.57
N GLU A 421 23.63 8.47 3.03
CA GLU A 421 24.28 7.98 4.25
C GLU A 421 23.57 8.45 5.52
N ASP A 422 23.00 9.65 5.48
CA ASP A 422 22.32 10.25 6.63
C ASP A 422 21.16 11.13 6.16
N SER A 423 19.94 10.79 6.56
CA SER A 423 18.80 11.68 6.36
C SER A 423 18.67 12.72 7.48
N ASP A 424 19.44 12.56 8.58
CA ASP A 424 19.49 13.47 9.71
C ASP A 424 20.94 13.62 10.20
N PRO A 425 21.76 14.45 9.53
CA PRO A 425 23.20 14.55 9.83
C PRO A 425 23.52 15.03 11.25
N ASP A 426 22.55 15.66 11.92
CA ASP A 426 22.68 16.14 13.30
C ASP A 426 22.39 15.03 14.33
N ARG A 427 21.91 13.86 13.89
CA ARG A 427 21.53 12.76 14.79
C ARG A 427 22.74 12.00 15.28
N VAL A 428 22.88 12.00 16.60
CA VAL A 428 23.93 11.24 17.31
C VAL A 428 23.32 10.27 18.30
N ASN A 429 24.06 9.22 18.62
CA ASN A 429 23.74 8.32 19.74
C ASN A 429 23.90 9.07 21.07
N ALA A 430 23.39 8.48 22.16
CA ALA A 430 23.49 9.06 23.50
C ALA A 430 24.95 9.28 23.98
N ASP A 431 25.89 8.53 23.41
CA ASP A 431 27.34 8.66 23.67
C ASP A 431 28.04 9.68 22.73
N GLY A 432 27.29 10.37 21.87
CA GLY A 432 27.80 11.34 20.89
C GLY A 432 28.38 10.72 19.63
N SER A 433 28.37 9.39 19.47
CA SER A 433 28.80 8.73 18.23
C SER A 433 27.79 8.92 17.11
N LYS A 434 28.25 8.85 15.84
CA LYS A 434 27.38 8.98 14.66
C LYS A 434 26.26 7.95 14.70
N TYR A 435 25.02 8.40 14.56
CA TYR A 435 23.88 7.51 14.43
C TYR A 435 23.88 6.91 13.02
N ILE A 436 23.83 5.58 12.91
CA ILE A 436 23.67 4.92 11.61
C ILE A 436 22.19 4.62 11.44
N GLU A 437 21.54 5.40 10.59
CA GLU A 437 20.13 5.23 10.34
C GLU A 437 19.85 3.94 9.56
N LYS A 438 18.92 3.16 10.10
CA LYS A 438 18.47 1.88 9.54
C LYS A 438 17.02 1.98 9.16
N ASN A 439 16.65 1.19 8.19
CA ASN A 439 15.32 1.13 7.64
C ASN A 439 14.76 2.53 7.28
N LYS A 440 15.50 3.20 6.39
CA LYS A 440 15.20 4.55 5.95
C LYS A 440 13.93 4.58 5.09
N PHE A 441 13.92 3.78 4.03
CA PHE A 441 12.88 3.74 3.01
C PHE A 441 12.62 2.30 2.57
N GLN A 442 11.35 1.95 2.31
CA GLN A 442 10.99 0.60 1.84
C GLN A 442 10.08 0.56 0.62
N GLY A 443 9.42 1.67 0.27
CA GLY A 443 8.59 1.78 -0.91
C GLY A 443 8.73 3.17 -1.52
N GLY A 444 8.37 3.29 -2.80
CA GLY A 444 8.42 4.55 -3.52
C GLY A 444 7.21 4.72 -4.42
N VAL A 445 6.82 5.97 -4.65
CA VAL A 445 5.70 6.33 -5.50
C VAL A 445 6.21 7.22 -6.62
N LEU A 446 5.89 6.88 -7.87
CA LEU A 446 6.20 7.73 -9.01
C LEU A 446 5.30 8.98 -8.97
N GLY A 447 5.92 10.15 -8.82
CA GLY A 447 5.26 11.45 -8.85
C GLY A 447 4.94 11.91 -10.27
N ARG A 448 4.06 12.92 -10.37
CA ARG A 448 3.65 13.50 -11.65
C ARG A 448 4.79 14.19 -12.42
N ASP A 449 5.84 14.58 -11.71
CA ASP A 449 7.07 15.18 -12.22
C ASP A 449 8.10 14.18 -12.79
N GLY A 450 7.81 12.87 -12.70
CA GLY A 450 8.71 11.81 -13.18
C GLY A 450 9.80 11.40 -12.18
N PHE A 451 9.76 11.90 -10.95
CA PHE A 451 10.61 11.44 -9.86
C PHE A 451 9.90 10.35 -9.04
N ILE A 452 10.65 9.43 -8.44
CA ILE A 452 10.13 8.56 -7.37
C ILE A 452 10.30 9.28 -6.03
N TYR A 453 9.26 9.26 -5.21
CA TYR A 453 9.26 9.71 -3.82
C TYR A 453 9.18 8.51 -2.89
N ALA A 454 10.28 8.18 -2.22
CA ALA A 454 10.34 7.16 -1.19
C ALA A 454 9.91 7.76 0.15
N LEU A 455 8.72 7.38 0.59
CA LEU A 455 8.17 7.85 1.85
C LEU A 455 8.99 7.30 3.03
N PRO A 456 9.29 8.13 4.04
CA PRO A 456 10.17 7.72 5.10
C PRO A 456 9.52 6.70 6.02
N SER A 457 10.25 5.62 6.27
CA SER A 457 9.98 4.76 7.42
C SER A 457 10.63 5.37 8.66
N ASN A 458 11.95 5.24 8.80
CA ASN A 458 12.69 5.85 9.92
C ASN A 458 13.37 7.17 9.54
N ALA A 459 13.63 7.39 8.24
CA ALA A 459 14.29 8.59 7.74
C ALA A 459 13.57 9.89 8.12
N LYS A 460 14.30 10.99 8.31
CA LYS A 460 13.73 12.29 8.67
C LYS A 460 12.96 12.94 7.53
N GLY A 461 13.47 12.83 6.31
CA GLY A 461 12.87 13.40 5.10
C GLY A 461 12.41 12.33 4.10
N ILE A 462 11.81 12.78 3.00
CA ILE A 462 11.42 11.94 1.86
C ILE A 462 12.61 11.81 0.91
N LEU A 463 12.89 10.63 0.40
CA LEU A 463 13.90 10.45 -0.64
C LEU A 463 13.27 10.70 -2.01
N ARG A 464 13.73 11.74 -2.72
CA ARG A 464 13.40 12.00 -4.12
C ARG A 464 14.47 11.39 -5.01
N ILE A 465 14.05 10.65 -6.03
CA ILE A 465 14.91 9.93 -6.98
C ILE A 465 14.50 10.33 -8.39
N ASP A 466 15.42 10.92 -9.15
CA ASP A 466 15.19 11.20 -10.55
C ASP A 466 15.23 9.89 -11.34
N THR A 467 14.12 9.56 -12.01
CA THR A 467 13.97 8.32 -12.79
C THR A 467 13.64 8.58 -14.25
N ARG A 468 13.77 9.83 -14.68
CA ARG A 468 13.56 10.22 -16.08
C ARG A 468 14.65 9.60 -16.97
N PRO A 469 14.40 9.42 -18.27
CA PRO A 469 15.39 8.88 -19.19
C PRO A 469 16.71 9.66 -19.14
N VAL A 470 17.80 8.91 -19.20
CA VAL A 470 19.16 9.45 -19.19
C VAL A 470 19.41 10.26 -20.47
N SER A 471 20.00 11.44 -20.34
CA SER A 471 20.35 12.28 -21.50
C SER A 471 21.57 11.75 -22.25
N ASP A 472 21.76 12.17 -23.52
CA ASP A 472 22.90 11.76 -24.36
C ASP A 472 24.28 12.02 -23.70
N LYS A 473 24.37 12.99 -22.79
CA LYS A 473 25.60 13.34 -22.05
C LYS A 473 26.05 12.26 -21.06
N GLU A 474 25.11 11.47 -20.56
CA GLU A 474 25.35 10.36 -19.61
C GLU A 474 25.40 8.99 -20.30
N GLY A 475 25.03 8.92 -21.59
CA GLY A 475 24.82 7.67 -22.34
C GLY A 475 26.04 6.75 -22.56
N GLY A 476 27.22 7.13 -22.04
CA GLY A 476 28.43 6.30 -22.04
C GLY A 476 28.69 5.53 -20.74
N SER A 477 28.06 5.91 -19.63
CA SER A 477 28.22 5.26 -18.32
C SER A 477 27.13 4.21 -18.11
N ILE A 478 27.50 3.05 -17.53
CA ILE A 478 26.49 2.08 -17.08
C ILE A 478 25.82 2.51 -15.76
N PHE A 479 26.46 3.42 -15.00
CA PHE A 479 25.96 3.94 -13.74
C PHE A 479 25.25 5.27 -13.97
N LEU A 480 24.09 5.44 -13.33
CA LEU A 480 23.41 6.73 -13.23
C LEU A 480 24.24 7.71 -12.37
N ASP A 481 24.08 9.01 -12.62
CA ASP A 481 24.77 10.05 -11.85
C ASP A 481 24.38 10.00 -10.36
N LYS A 482 25.37 10.19 -9.48
CA LYS A 482 25.19 10.16 -8.02
C LYS A 482 24.24 11.22 -7.49
N ASN A 483 24.07 12.33 -8.22
CA ASN A 483 23.29 13.49 -7.80
C ASN A 483 21.81 13.38 -8.20
N ARG A 484 21.39 12.26 -8.81
CA ARG A 484 19.99 11.96 -9.15
C ARG A 484 19.14 11.59 -7.93
N VAL A 485 19.64 11.81 -6.72
CA VAL A 485 18.91 11.56 -5.47
C VAL A 485 19.07 12.74 -4.53
N SER A 486 18.00 13.06 -3.79
CA SER A 486 18.02 14.10 -2.75
C SER A 486 17.04 13.74 -1.64
N CYS A 487 17.39 13.98 -0.39
CA CYS A 487 16.42 13.97 0.71
C CYS A 487 15.78 15.36 0.85
N ILE A 488 14.45 15.41 0.88
CA ILE A 488 13.66 16.64 0.96
C ILE A 488 12.71 16.60 2.16
N GLY A 489 12.31 17.78 2.62
CA GLY A 489 11.44 17.95 3.78
C GLY A 489 12.07 17.54 5.11
N SER A 490 11.37 17.90 6.20
CA SER A 490 11.76 17.53 7.56
C SER A 490 10.54 17.12 8.36
N LEU A 491 10.37 15.82 8.56
CA LEU A 491 9.26 15.24 9.30
C LEU A 491 9.65 14.91 10.74
N GLU A 492 8.65 14.61 11.57
CA GLU A 492 8.83 14.18 12.95
C GLU A 492 9.77 12.95 13.04
N GLN A 493 10.66 12.94 14.03
CA GLN A 493 11.55 11.81 14.26
C GLN A 493 10.82 10.64 14.93
N LYS A 494 10.12 9.86 14.11
CA LYS A 494 9.50 8.58 14.48
C LYS A 494 10.02 7.43 13.63
N THR A 495 9.94 6.24 14.18
CA THR A 495 10.18 4.99 13.44
C THR A 495 8.88 4.50 12.84
N ASP A 496 8.94 3.79 11.71
CA ASP A 496 7.74 3.18 11.09
C ASP A 496 6.65 4.25 10.86
N LYS A 497 7.01 5.39 10.25
CA LYS A 497 6.10 6.55 10.17
C LYS A 497 4.86 6.27 9.32
N TYR A 498 5.08 5.84 8.09
CA TYR A 498 4.05 5.68 7.07
C TYR A 498 4.13 4.31 6.42
N GLN A 499 2.98 3.77 6.02
CA GLN A 499 2.86 2.44 5.42
C GLN A 499 2.27 2.45 4.02
N GLY A 500 3.11 2.92 3.10
CA GLY A 500 2.79 3.07 1.70
C GLY A 500 2.37 4.49 1.34
N GLY A 501 2.44 4.78 0.05
CA GLY A 501 1.97 6.02 -0.55
C GLY A 501 1.20 5.70 -1.82
N PHE A 502 0.25 6.55 -2.15
CA PHE A 502 -0.61 6.38 -3.31
C PHE A 502 -0.57 7.66 -4.11
N ALA A 503 -0.12 7.56 -5.37
CA ALA A 503 -0.32 8.62 -6.34
C ALA A 503 -1.82 8.70 -6.63
N VAL A 504 -2.37 9.90 -6.55
CA VAL A 504 -3.78 10.17 -6.77
C VAL A 504 -3.97 11.06 -8.00
N LYS A 505 -5.22 11.18 -8.49
CA LYS A 505 -5.53 11.86 -9.77
C LYS A 505 -5.09 13.33 -9.81
N SER A 506 -5.01 13.98 -8.65
CA SER A 506 -4.53 15.35 -8.49
C SER A 506 -3.03 15.53 -8.70
N GLY A 507 -2.29 14.42 -8.71
CA GLY A 507 -0.83 14.40 -8.75
C GLY A 507 -0.18 14.38 -7.37
N GLU A 508 -0.97 14.49 -6.31
CA GLU A 508 -0.48 14.30 -4.94
C GLU A 508 -0.10 12.83 -4.68
N ILE A 509 0.75 12.65 -3.69
CA ILE A 509 1.09 11.37 -3.09
C ILE A 509 0.61 11.42 -1.64
N ILE A 510 -0.25 10.46 -1.28
CA ILE A 510 -0.88 10.42 0.04
C ILE A 510 -0.42 9.17 0.78
N ALA A 511 0.09 9.35 2.00
CA ALA A 511 0.66 8.27 2.80
C ALA A 511 -0.21 7.92 4.01
N ILE A 512 -0.45 6.63 4.20
CA ILE A 512 -1.20 6.12 5.35
C ILE A 512 -0.28 6.13 6.58
N PRO A 513 -0.70 6.72 7.72
CA PRO A 513 0.09 6.68 8.94
C PRO A 513 0.15 5.27 9.56
N GLU A 514 1.30 4.90 10.09
CA GLU A 514 1.43 3.74 10.97
C GLU A 514 1.66 4.17 12.43
N ASN A 515 2.74 4.91 12.68
CA ASN A 515 3.09 5.47 14.00
C ASN A 515 3.03 7.00 14.04
N CYS A 516 2.90 7.65 12.89
CA CYS A 516 2.55 9.07 12.83
C CYS A 516 1.08 9.27 13.19
N ASN A 517 0.77 10.46 13.72
CA ASN A 517 -0.59 10.83 14.13
C ASN A 517 -1.28 11.69 13.05
N SER A 518 -0.77 11.67 11.82
CA SER A 518 -1.25 12.47 10.70
C SER A 518 -0.99 11.74 9.39
N VAL A 519 -1.82 12.02 8.39
CA VAL A 519 -1.64 11.56 7.02
C VAL A 519 -0.67 12.51 6.33
N LEU A 520 0.34 11.98 5.63
CA LEU A 520 1.29 12.80 4.88
C LEU A 520 0.80 13.02 3.47
N LYS A 521 0.87 14.27 3.02
CA LYS A 521 0.64 14.70 1.64
C LYS A 521 1.96 15.20 1.06
N VAL A 522 2.25 14.79 -0.16
CA VAL A 522 3.38 15.28 -0.95
C VAL A 522 2.84 15.66 -2.32
N LEU A 523 2.96 16.93 -2.71
CA LEU A 523 2.57 17.42 -4.03
C LEU A 523 3.83 17.80 -4.81
N PRO A 524 4.30 16.93 -5.72
CA PRO A 524 5.36 17.27 -6.65
C PRO A 524 4.92 18.41 -7.59
N PRO A 525 5.85 19.21 -8.15
CA PRO A 525 5.55 20.11 -9.27
C PRO A 525 4.94 19.38 -10.48
N CYS A 526 4.41 20.14 -11.44
CA CYS A 526 4.12 19.59 -12.76
C CYS A 526 5.42 19.21 -13.48
N LEU A 527 5.33 18.29 -14.44
CA LEU A 527 6.51 17.81 -15.18
C LEU A 527 7.29 18.94 -15.86
N ASP A 528 6.59 19.92 -16.43
CA ASP A 528 7.19 21.03 -17.17
C ASP A 528 7.92 22.03 -16.26
N ASP A 529 7.54 22.09 -14.98
CA ASP A 529 8.10 23.03 -14.01
C ASP A 529 9.19 22.39 -13.12
N ALA A 530 9.28 21.05 -13.10
CA ALA A 530 10.10 20.31 -12.15
C ALA A 530 11.58 20.71 -12.18
N ASP A 531 12.16 20.85 -13.36
CA ASP A 531 13.56 21.27 -13.50
C ASP A 531 13.73 22.75 -13.15
N THR A 532 12.80 23.62 -13.58
CA THR A 532 12.83 25.05 -13.25
C THR A 532 12.78 25.28 -11.74
N CYS A 533 11.91 24.57 -11.01
CA CYS A 533 11.84 24.69 -9.55
C CYS A 533 13.17 24.31 -8.86
N ILE A 534 13.90 23.32 -9.39
CA ILE A 534 15.21 22.91 -8.88
C ILE A 534 16.29 23.94 -9.25
N GLU A 535 16.29 24.40 -10.51
CA GLU A 535 17.26 25.37 -11.02
C GLU A 535 17.15 26.74 -10.34
N GLU A 536 15.93 27.17 -10.02
CA GLU A 536 15.65 28.39 -9.25
C GLU A 536 15.94 28.23 -7.75
N GLY A 537 16.25 27.02 -7.29
CA GLY A 537 16.58 26.74 -5.89
C GLY A 537 15.40 26.90 -4.94
N LEU A 538 14.17 26.64 -5.42
CA LEU A 538 12.99 26.66 -4.56
C LEU A 538 13.13 25.62 -3.44
N ALA A 539 12.50 25.88 -2.30
CA ALA A 539 12.50 24.97 -1.16
C ALA A 539 12.03 23.56 -1.62
N ASP A 540 12.80 22.53 -1.27
CA ASP A 540 12.57 21.14 -1.66
C ASP A 540 12.42 20.92 -3.19
N GLY A 541 12.88 21.86 -4.01
CA GLY A 541 12.69 21.88 -5.47
C GLY A 541 11.23 22.05 -5.89
N GLY A 542 10.45 22.85 -5.14
CA GLY A 542 9.05 23.15 -5.44
C GLY A 542 8.05 22.08 -4.98
N VAL A 543 8.51 21.06 -4.25
CA VAL A 543 7.63 20.02 -3.71
C VAL A 543 6.93 20.53 -2.46
N GLU A 544 5.60 20.50 -2.45
CA GLU A 544 4.84 20.87 -1.26
C GLU A 544 4.64 19.65 -0.36
N ILE A 545 5.04 19.77 0.91
CA ILE A 545 4.93 18.70 1.90
C ILE A 545 4.04 19.19 3.04
N SER A 546 2.93 18.51 3.27
CA SER A 546 1.96 18.88 4.30
C SER A 546 1.37 17.65 4.99
N THR A 547 0.58 17.86 6.05
CA THR A 547 -0.06 16.77 6.79
C THR A 547 -1.52 17.09 7.07
N LEU A 548 -2.37 16.06 7.03
CA LEU A 548 -3.77 16.11 7.44
C LEU A 548 -3.93 15.49 8.82
N TYR A 549 -4.74 16.13 9.66
CA TYR A 549 -5.03 15.74 11.04
C TYR A 549 -6.49 15.32 11.24
#